data_AF-A0A0S8ERU9-F1
#
_entry.id   AF-A0A0S8ERU9-F1
#
_cell.length_a   1.000
_cell.length_b   1.000
_cell.length_c   1.000
_cell.angle_alpha   90.00
_cell.angle_beta   90.00
_cell.angle_gamma   90.00
#
_symmetry.space_group_name_H-M   'P 1'
#
loop_
_entity.id
_entity.type
_entity.pdbx_description
1 polymer ?
#
loop_
_entity_poly.entity_id
_entity_poly.type
_entity_poly.pdbx_seq_one_letter_code
_entity_poly.pdbx_strand_id
1 'polypeptide(L)'
;MKKSVLTILAIFGLVAASSAMAGTTGVEFQAFSDWLNAAVNGFLGRALAVSALIGGVLFAIARNSVMPGVAGLIVGVFLFYAPTILNALFTAVI
;
A
#
# COMPACT_ATOMS: atom_id res chain seq x y z
N MET A 1 13.45 12.61 45.75
CA MET A 1 13.23 13.34 44.48
C MET A 1 13.15 12.42 43.26
N LYS A 2 14.00 11.39 43.11
CA LYS A 2 14.04 10.51 41.92
C LYS A 2 12.76 9.70 41.63
N LYS A 3 12.01 9.28 42.67
CA LYS A 3 10.78 8.48 42.52
C LYS A 3 9.60 9.29 41.96
N SER A 4 9.48 10.57 42.33
CA SER A 4 8.42 11.47 41.86
C SER A 4 8.54 11.78 40.36
N VAL A 5 9.77 11.97 39.88
CA VAL A 5 10.04 12.16 38.44
C VAL A 5 9.65 10.91 37.64
N LEU A 6 9.96 9.72 38.18
CA LEU A 6 9.63 8.45 37.52
C LEU A 6 8.11 8.23 37.42
N THR A 7 7.36 8.59 38.47
CA THR A 7 5.89 8.50 38.47
C THR A 7 5.26 9.49 37.49
N ILE A 8 5.77 10.72 37.42
CA ILE A 8 5.29 11.73 36.45
C ILE A 8 5.57 11.28 35.02
N LEU A 9 6.75 10.71 34.76
CA LEU A 9 7.11 10.17 33.44
C LEU A 9 6.23 8.97 33.04
N ALA A 10 5.87 8.12 34.00
CA ALA A 10 4.96 7.00 33.78
C ALA A 10 3.53 7.46 33.48
N ILE A 11 3.04 8.50 34.18
CA ILE A 11 1.73 9.10 33.92
C ILE A 11 1.72 9.79 32.55
N PHE A 12 2.81 10.48 32.17
CA PHE A 12 2.95 11.06 30.85
C PHE A 12 2.96 10.00 29.73
N GLY A 13 3.62 8.86 29.97
CA GLY A 13 3.56 7.70 29.08
C GLY A 13 2.16 7.10 28.92
N LEU A 14 1.36 7.09 29.99
CA LEU A 14 -0.04 6.64 29.94
C LEU A 14 -0.96 7.64 29.20
N VAL A 15 -0.71 8.94 29.29
CA VAL A 15 -1.48 9.96 28.57
C VAL A 15 -1.06 10.06 27.09
N ALA A 16 0.22 9.82 26.79
CA ALA A 16 0.76 9.74 25.43
C ALA A 16 0.37 8.45 24.70
N ALA A 17 -0.08 7.42 25.43
CA ALA A 17 -0.86 6.32 24.89
C ALA A 17 -2.27 6.84 24.53
N SER A 18 -2.31 7.81 23.60
CA SER A 18 -3.51 8.19 22.89
C SER A 18 -4.21 6.89 22.48
N SER A 19 -5.43 6.75 22.97
CA SER A 19 -6.31 5.65 22.66
C SER A 19 -6.29 5.44 21.15
N ALA A 20 -5.69 4.34 20.70
CA ALA A 20 -5.96 3.78 19.40
C ALA A 20 -7.41 3.27 19.43
N MET A 21 -8.35 4.22 19.43
CA MET A 21 -9.74 3.95 19.13
C MET A 21 -9.74 3.53 17.68
N ALA A 22 -9.77 2.22 17.45
CA ALA A 22 -10.03 1.67 16.13
C ALA A 22 -11.42 2.15 15.71
N GLY A 23 -11.48 3.28 15.01
CA GLY A 23 -12.71 3.88 14.54
C GLY A 23 -13.39 2.95 13.56
N THR A 24 -14.51 2.37 13.97
CA THR A 24 -15.35 1.48 13.13
C THR A 24 -16.16 2.25 12.08
N THR A 25 -16.06 3.59 12.06
CA THR A 25 -16.80 4.49 11.17
C THR A 25 -16.06 4.81 9.87
N GLY A 26 -14.82 4.33 9.69
CA GLY A 26 -14.06 4.45 8.44
C GLY A 26 -13.56 5.85 8.08
N VAL A 27 -14.08 6.91 8.71
CA VAL A 27 -13.72 8.32 8.43
C VAL A 27 -12.25 8.62 8.72
N GLU A 28 -11.70 8.04 9.78
CA GLU A 28 -10.29 8.24 10.18
C GLU A 28 -9.29 7.68 9.14
N PHE A 29 -9.72 6.75 8.28
CA PHE A 29 -8.90 6.18 7.21
C PHE A 29 -9.31 6.65 5.80
N GLN A 30 -10.35 7.47 5.67
CA GLN A 30 -10.81 7.98 4.37
C GLN A 30 -9.72 8.82 3.69
N ALA A 31 -9.09 9.75 4.40
CA ALA A 31 -8.02 10.57 3.82
C ALA A 31 -6.83 9.73 3.31
N PHE A 32 -6.48 8.66 4.03
CA PHE A 32 -5.44 7.73 3.61
C PHE A 32 -5.90 6.87 2.42
N SER A 33 -7.15 6.40 2.43
CA SER A 33 -7.74 5.64 1.33
C SER A 33 -7.82 6.46 0.05
N ASP A 34 -8.22 7.73 0.14
CA ASP A 34 -8.31 8.66 -0.99
C ASP A 34 -6.92 8.95 -1.58
N TRP A 35 -5.92 9.17 -0.72
CA TRP A 35 -4.53 9.31 -1.17
C TRP A 35 -4.03 8.06 -1.88
N LEU A 36 -4.31 6.88 -1.33
CA LEU A 36 -3.89 5.60 -1.90
C LEU A 36 -4.60 5.33 -3.24
N ASN A 37 -5.90 5.63 -3.33
CA ASN A 37 -6.66 5.57 -4.56
C ASN A 37 -6.14 6.54 -5.62
N ALA A 38 -5.79 7.76 -5.24
CA ALA A 38 -5.17 8.74 -6.15
C ALA A 38 -3.78 8.28 -6.62
N ALA A 39 -3.00 7.62 -5.76
CA ALA A 39 -1.69 7.09 -6.11
C ALA A 39 -1.80 5.90 -7.08
N VAL A 40 -2.67 4.93 -6.81
CA VAL A 40 -2.83 3.72 -7.63
C VAL A 40 -3.48 4.05 -8.98
N ASN A 41 -4.50 4.91 -9.02
CA ASN A 41 -5.16 5.30 -10.28
C ASN A 41 -4.41 6.40 -11.05
N GLY A 42 -3.50 7.10 -10.39
CA GLY A 42 -2.72 8.21 -10.96
C GLY A 42 -1.45 7.77 -11.70
N PHE A 43 -0.55 8.74 -11.89
CA PHE A 43 0.72 8.51 -12.58
C PHE A 43 1.64 7.54 -11.84
N LEU A 44 1.54 7.42 -10.51
CA LEU A 44 2.39 6.52 -9.73
C LEU A 44 2.10 5.05 -10.04
N GLY A 45 0.83 4.63 -9.99
CA GLY A 45 0.44 3.26 -10.35
C GLY A 45 0.77 2.91 -11.80
N ARG A 46 0.53 3.85 -12.73
CA ARG A 46 0.90 3.69 -14.14
C ARG A 46 2.41 3.57 -14.36
N ALA A 47 3.20 4.41 -13.70
CA ALA A 47 4.67 4.36 -13.80
C ALA A 47 5.21 3.04 -13.25
N LEU A 48 4.68 2.56 -12.13
CA LEU A 48 5.07 1.27 -11.56
C LEU A 48 4.71 0.10 -12.48
N ALA A 49 3.50 0.06 -13.03
CA ALA A 49 3.08 -0.98 -13.99
C ALA A 49 3.98 -1.01 -15.24
N VAL A 50 4.30 0.16 -15.80
CA VAL A 50 5.21 0.29 -16.95
C VAL A 50 6.64 -0.13 -16.58
N SER A 51 7.13 0.25 -15.41
CA SER A 51 8.47 -0.15 -14.94
C SER A 51 8.59 -1.66 -14.71
N ALA A 52 7.52 -2.31 -14.22
CA ALA A 52 7.48 -3.76 -14.05
C ALA A 52 7.49 -4.50 -15.39
N LEU A 53 6.77 -3.97 -16.40
CA LEU A 53 6.81 -4.47 -17.77
C LEU A 53 8.20 -4.35 -18.38
N ILE A 54 8.81 -3.16 -18.30
CA ILE A 54 10.15 -2.91 -18.83
C ILE A 54 11.18 -3.78 -18.10
N GLY A 55 11.15 -3.83 -16.77
CA GLY A 55 12.03 -4.67 -15.97
C GLY A 55 11.92 -6.14 -16.35
N GLY A 56 10.70 -6.65 -16.51
CA GLY A 56 10.43 -8.01 -16.98
C GLY A 56 11.05 -8.33 -18.34
N VAL A 57 10.90 -7.42 -19.31
CA VAL A 57 11.49 -7.57 -20.64
C VAL A 57 13.02 -7.50 -20.58
N LEU A 58 13.59 -6.60 -19.77
CA LEU A 58 15.04 -6.50 -19.59
C LEU A 58 15.63 -7.80 -18.99
N PHE A 59 14.97 -8.38 -17.99
CA PHE A 59 15.36 -9.67 -17.42
C PHE A 59 15.19 -10.83 -18.41
N ALA A 60 14.21 -10.76 -19.31
CA ALA A 60 14.02 -11.75 -20.39
C ALA A 60 15.19 -11.78 -21.36
N ILE A 61 15.64 -10.60 -21.78
CA ILE A 61 16.79 -10.43 -22.66
C ILE A 61 18.05 -10.91 -21.94
N ALA A 62 18.23 -10.54 -20.67
CA ALA A 62 19.40 -10.94 -19.89
C ALA A 62 19.55 -12.47 -19.76
N ARG A 63 18.45 -13.22 -19.65
CA ARG A 63 18.47 -14.68 -19.50
C ARG A 63 18.37 -15.43 -20.84
N ASN A 64 18.26 -14.73 -21.97
CA ASN A 64 18.00 -15.30 -23.29
C ASN A 64 16.84 -16.32 -23.28
N SER A 65 15.84 -16.06 -22.45
CA SER A 65 14.72 -16.97 -22.18
C SER A 65 13.44 -16.16 -22.08
N VAL A 66 12.42 -16.62 -22.81
CA VAL A 66 11.14 -15.93 -22.92
C VAL A 66 10.36 -15.95 -21.59
N MET A 67 10.59 -16.95 -20.75
CA MET A 67 9.83 -17.18 -19.51
C MET A 67 9.83 -15.99 -18.52
N PRO A 68 10.98 -15.39 -18.17
CA PRO A 68 11.00 -14.18 -17.33
C PRO A 68 10.29 -12.97 -17.98
N GLY A 69 10.31 -12.86 -19.31
CA GLY A 69 9.61 -11.79 -20.02
C GLY A 69 8.09 -11.92 -19.94
N VAL A 70 7.59 -13.15 -20.10
CA VAL A 70 6.15 -13.45 -19.95
C VAL A 70 5.70 -13.20 -18.52
N ALA A 71 6.49 -13.60 -17.52
CA ALA A 71 6.17 -13.34 -16.11
C ALA A 71 6.07 -11.83 -15.83
N GLY A 72 7.01 -11.03 -16.31
CA GLY A 72 6.96 -9.57 -16.15
C GLY A 72 5.80 -8.91 -16.90
N LEU A 73 5.41 -9.45 -18.06
CA LEU A 73 4.22 -8.99 -18.79
C LEU A 73 2.94 -9.28 -18.02
N ILE A 74 2.79 -10.49 -17.47
CA ILE A 74 1.64 -10.85 -16.65
C ILE A 74 1.56 -9.95 -15.41
N VAL A 75 2.68 -9.74 -14.72
CA VAL A 75 2.73 -8.88 -13.52
C VAL A 75 2.38 -7.43 -13.85
N GLY A 76 2.93 -6.86 -14.92
CA GLY A 76 2.62 -5.48 -15.30
C GLY A 76 1.16 -5.30 -15.72
N VAL A 77 0.59 -6.27 -16.42
CA VAL A 77 -0.86 -6.29 -16.76
C VAL A 77 -1.70 -6.39 -15.48
N PHE A 78 -1.34 -7.28 -14.55
CA PHE A 78 -2.03 -7.40 -13.27
C PHE A 78 -1.96 -6.11 -12.45
N LEU A 79 -0.80 -5.45 -12.39
CA LEU A 79 -0.65 -4.17 -11.67
C LEU A 79 -1.48 -3.05 -12.31
N PHE A 80 -1.66 -3.07 -13.63
CA PHE A 80 -2.49 -2.10 -14.32
C PHE A 80 -3.99 -2.31 -14.05
N TYR A 81 -4.46 -3.58 -14.01
CA TYR A 81 -5.87 -3.91 -13.74
C TYR A 81 -6.20 -4.12 -12.25
N ALA A 82 -5.19 -4.15 -11.38
CA ALA A 82 -5.34 -4.29 -9.93
C ALA A 82 -6.39 -3.35 -9.33
N PRO A 83 -6.42 -2.03 -9.61
CA PRO A 83 -7.44 -1.15 -9.03
C PRO A 83 -8.87 -1.55 -9.44
N THR A 84 -9.09 -1.95 -10.69
CA THR A 84 -10.41 -2.39 -11.17
C THR A 84 -10.86 -3.67 -10.49
N ILE A 85 -9.96 -4.66 -10.36
CA ILE A 85 -10.25 -5.94 -9.70
C ILE A 85 -10.53 -5.73 -8.21
N LEU A 86 -9.71 -4.93 -7.52
CA LEU A 86 -9.89 -4.64 -6.10
C LEU A 86 -11.23 -3.94 -5.84
N ASN A 87 -11.58 -2.93 -6.65
CA ASN A 87 -12.87 -2.25 -6.52
C ASN A 87 -14.05 -3.19 -6.75
N ALA A 88 -13.96 -4.09 -7.74
CA ALA A 88 -15.00 -5.09 -7.99
C ALA A 88 -15.16 -6.08 -6.81
N LEU A 89 -14.07 -6.48 -6.17
CA LEU A 89 -14.12 -7.39 -5.01
C LEU A 89 -14.67 -6.70 -3.77
N PHE A 90 -14.23 -5.48 -3.46
CA PHE A 90 -14.66 -4.77 -2.25
C PHE A 90 -16.07 -4.19 -2.36
N THR A 91 -16.59 -3.93 -3.56
CA THR A 91 -17.99 -3.53 -3.75
C THR A 91 -18.95 -4.72 -3.80
N ALA A 92 -18.47 -5.93 -4.12
CA ALA A 92 -19.30 -7.13 -4.21
C ALA A 92 -19.47 -7.89 -2.88
N VAL A 93 -18.73 -7.53 -1.83
CA VAL A 93 -18.72 -8.24 -0.52
C VAL A 93 -19.42 -7.44 0.60
N ILE A 94 -20.12 -6.35 0.25
CA ILE A 94 -20.95 -5.57 1.18
C ILE A 94 -22.44 -5.82 0.94
#